data_AF-A0A7G9W9G4-F1
#
_entry.id   AF-A0A7G9W9G4-F1
#
_cell.length_a   1.000
_cell.length_b   1.000
_cell.length_c   1.000
_cell.angle_alpha   90.00
_cell.angle_beta   90.00
_cell.angle_gamma   90.00
#
_symmetry.space_group_name_H-M   'P 1'
#
loop_
_entity.id
_entity.type
_entity.pdbx_description
1 polymer ?
#
loop_
_entity_poly.entity_id
_entity_poly.type
_entity_poly.pdbx_seq_one_letter_code
_entity_poly.pdbx_strand_id
1 'polypeptide(L)'
;MELTFEEKQQKILDSTGKIFEAFTGMTKDYVKLIREHHKIITADGSASLPGRKIAKGMYSDEYISQHRATTKEAVKDLKKAYIDKAKEVVNSIKEEYGVKLPKPPVVPSAAGEQMRYQLERNNNLILWQAQLGSATIDELKALHQEHQSNPDFMILLEAELRKRDDNADLQRLRLEIQNPVNDKAFEKLNQIAVGLDNLNQIPYFPANVKNGFSNISYRNVDDDLDKFPIPEGTPGIPYRPVFDIVED
;
A
#
# COMPACT_ATOMS: atom_id res chain seq x y z
N MET A 1 -2.27 12.05 -26.89
CA MET A 1 -2.57 13.26 -26.10
C MET A 1 -2.00 13.05 -24.72
N GLU A 2 -1.15 13.97 -24.25
CA GLU A 2 -0.71 13.97 -22.85
C GLU A 2 -1.86 14.54 -22.01
N LEU A 3 -2.21 13.86 -20.91
CA LEU A 3 -3.28 14.29 -20.01
C LEU A 3 -2.90 15.64 -19.37
N THR A 4 -3.88 16.53 -19.26
CA THR A 4 -3.74 17.77 -18.49
C THR A 4 -3.55 17.44 -17.01
N PHE A 5 -3.05 18.42 -16.23
CA PHE A 5 -2.85 18.26 -14.79
C PHE A 5 -4.15 17.86 -14.07
N GLU A 6 -5.24 18.55 -14.37
CA GLU A 6 -6.56 18.30 -13.77
C GLU A 6 -7.11 16.91 -14.13
N GLU A 7 -6.93 16.46 -15.38
CA GLU A 7 -7.32 15.11 -15.81
C GLU A 7 -6.52 14.00 -15.11
N LYS A 8 -5.23 14.25 -14.84
CA LYS A 8 -4.40 13.30 -14.06
C LYS A 8 -4.87 13.22 -12.62
N GLN A 9 -5.12 14.36 -11.98
CA GLN A 9 -5.63 14.40 -10.60
C GLN A 9 -6.95 13.64 -10.47
N GLN A 10 -7.89 13.87 -11.38
CA GLN A 10 -9.17 13.18 -11.36
C GLN A 10 -9.00 11.67 -11.55
N LYS A 11 -8.14 11.23 -12.50
CA LYS A 11 -7.86 9.80 -12.70
C LYS A 11 -7.20 9.14 -11.49
N ILE A 12 -6.32 9.84 -10.78
CA ILE A 12 -5.74 9.35 -9.53
C ILE A 12 -6.84 9.16 -8.48
N LEU A 13 -7.71 10.16 -8.32
CA LEU A 13 -8.82 10.10 -7.36
C LEU A 13 -9.78 8.95 -7.70
N ASP A 14 -10.16 8.78 -8.97
CA ASP A 14 -11.01 7.69 -9.43
C ASP A 14 -10.36 6.32 -9.21
N SER A 15 -9.03 6.25 -9.33
CA SER A 15 -8.27 5.01 -9.13
C SER A 15 -8.07 4.65 -7.66
N THR A 16 -8.36 5.55 -6.70
CA THR A 16 -8.19 5.23 -5.27
C THR A 16 -9.10 4.10 -4.80
N GLY A 17 -10.27 3.89 -5.41
CA GLY A 17 -11.15 2.76 -5.11
C GLY A 17 -10.48 1.40 -5.34
N LYS A 18 -9.64 1.29 -6.38
CA LYS A 18 -8.93 0.05 -6.73
C LYS A 18 -7.94 -0.40 -5.65
N ILE A 19 -7.43 0.52 -4.85
CA ILE A 19 -6.56 0.20 -3.72
C ILE A 19 -7.32 -0.63 -2.70
N PHE A 20 -8.59 -0.29 -2.43
CA PHE A 20 -9.42 -1.02 -1.47
C PHE A 20 -9.99 -2.31 -2.06
N GLU A 21 -10.20 -2.38 -3.38
CA GLU A 21 -10.57 -3.62 -4.07
C GLU A 21 -9.55 -4.75 -3.86
N ALA A 22 -8.27 -4.42 -3.60
CA ALA A 22 -7.25 -5.39 -3.25
C ALA A 22 -7.62 -6.25 -2.02
N PHE A 23 -8.47 -5.74 -1.13
CA PHE A 23 -8.97 -6.43 0.07
C PHE A 23 -10.17 -7.36 -0.18
N THR A 24 -10.61 -7.49 -1.43
CA THR A 24 -11.71 -8.39 -1.80
C THR A 24 -11.36 -9.83 -1.39
N GLY A 25 -12.20 -10.44 -0.54
CA GLY A 25 -12.01 -11.81 -0.07
C GLY A 25 -11.20 -11.96 1.21
N MET A 26 -10.47 -10.92 1.67
CA MET A 26 -9.67 -10.99 2.91
C MET A 26 -10.48 -11.44 4.13
N THR A 27 -11.71 -10.94 4.25
CA THR A 27 -12.63 -11.27 5.33
C THR A 27 -13.06 -12.74 5.28
N LYS A 28 -13.30 -13.28 4.09
CA LYS A 28 -13.65 -14.70 3.87
C LYS A 28 -12.48 -15.61 4.19
N ASP A 29 -11.27 -15.23 3.79
CA ASP A 29 -10.05 -15.98 4.08
C ASP A 29 -9.77 -16.03 5.60
N TYR A 30 -9.99 -14.91 6.30
CA TYR A 30 -9.92 -14.87 7.76
C TYR A 30 -10.92 -15.82 8.41
N VAL A 31 -12.20 -15.76 8.00
CA VAL A 31 -13.23 -16.66 8.53
C VAL A 31 -12.87 -18.13 8.26
N LYS A 32 -12.25 -18.44 7.11
CA LYS A 32 -11.78 -19.79 6.80
C LYS A 32 -10.70 -20.27 7.79
N LEU A 33 -9.73 -19.42 8.13
CA LEU A 33 -8.70 -19.74 9.13
C LEU A 33 -9.30 -20.05 10.50
N ILE A 34 -10.27 -19.24 10.96
CA ILE A 34 -10.91 -19.50 12.25
C ILE A 34 -11.76 -20.79 12.21
N ARG A 35 -12.47 -21.04 11.10
CA ARG A 35 -13.25 -22.28 10.90
C ARG A 35 -12.38 -23.52 10.93
N GLU A 36 -11.17 -23.46 10.37
CA GLU A 36 -10.22 -24.58 10.43
C GLU A 36 -9.80 -24.89 11.86
N HIS A 37 -9.53 -23.86 12.67
CA HIS A 37 -9.28 -24.05 14.10
C HIS A 37 -10.49 -24.66 14.81
N HIS A 38 -11.70 -24.14 14.56
CA HIS A 38 -12.95 -24.63 15.15
C HIS A 38 -13.22 -26.11 14.89
N LYS A 39 -12.90 -26.60 13.68
CA LYS A 39 -13.02 -28.03 13.35
C LYS A 39 -12.16 -28.92 14.24
N ILE A 40 -10.96 -28.47 14.61
CA ILE A 40 -10.03 -29.23 15.46
C ILE A 40 -10.57 -29.34 16.89
N ILE A 41 -11.11 -28.24 17.42
CA ILE A 41 -11.70 -28.21 18.77
C ILE A 41 -13.01 -29.02 18.85
N THR A 42 -13.73 -29.20 17.73
CA THR A 42 -14.99 -29.96 17.69
C THR A 42 -14.90 -31.36 17.09
N ALA A 43 -13.70 -31.86 16.78
CA ALA A 43 -13.49 -33.10 15.99
C ALA A 43 -14.05 -34.39 16.63
N ASP A 44 -14.39 -34.40 17.92
CA ASP A 44 -14.96 -35.56 18.64
C ASP A 44 -16.50 -35.59 18.65
N GLY A 45 -17.18 -34.76 17.86
CA GLY A 45 -18.59 -35.02 17.48
C GLY A 45 -19.65 -35.04 18.59
N SER A 46 -19.34 -34.72 19.84
CA SER A 46 -20.37 -34.36 20.82
C SER A 46 -20.58 -32.86 20.78
N ALA A 47 -21.62 -32.44 20.06
CA ALA A 47 -22.29 -31.18 20.30
C ALA A 47 -22.78 -31.17 21.75
N SER A 48 -21.89 -30.83 22.69
CA SER A 48 -22.25 -30.56 24.07
C SER A 48 -22.89 -29.19 24.08
N LEU A 49 -24.22 -29.19 24.16
CA LEU A 49 -25.08 -28.05 24.49
C LEU A 49 -24.48 -27.20 25.64
N PRO A 50 -24.88 -25.92 25.77
CA PRO A 50 -24.23 -24.96 26.66
C PRO A 50 -24.16 -25.47 28.11
N GLY A 51 -22.95 -25.46 28.70
CA GLY A 51 -22.75 -25.66 30.14
C GLY A 51 -22.11 -26.97 30.59
N ARG A 52 -21.57 -27.83 29.70
CA ARG A 52 -20.85 -29.05 30.13
C ARG A 52 -19.47 -29.23 29.50
N LYS A 53 -18.52 -29.35 30.42
CA LYS A 53 -17.13 -29.83 30.36
C LYS A 53 -16.71 -30.51 29.04
N ILE A 54 -15.63 -29.97 28.46
CA ILE A 54 -14.66 -30.54 27.51
C ILE A 54 -14.97 -32.00 27.17
N ALA A 55 -15.61 -32.19 26.01
CA ALA A 55 -15.64 -33.49 25.36
C ALA A 55 -14.22 -33.87 24.94
N LYS A 56 -13.88 -35.14 25.09
CA LYS A 56 -12.52 -35.67 25.05
C LYS A 56 -12.04 -35.72 23.60
N GLY A 57 -11.53 -34.58 23.12
CA GLY A 57 -11.12 -34.37 21.74
C GLY A 57 -10.11 -35.39 21.22
N MET A 58 -10.19 -35.68 19.93
CA MET A 58 -9.22 -36.46 19.14
C MET A 58 -7.77 -35.94 19.27
N TYR A 59 -7.60 -34.69 19.71
CA TYR A 59 -6.32 -33.99 19.82
C TYR A 59 -6.03 -33.54 21.27
N SER A 60 -4.75 -33.47 21.65
CA SER A 60 -4.34 -33.00 22.97
C SER A 60 -4.48 -31.48 23.13
N ASP A 61 -4.60 -31.01 24.38
CA ASP A 61 -4.64 -29.56 24.69
C ASP A 61 -3.37 -28.84 24.20
N GLU A 62 -2.22 -29.50 24.26
CA GLU A 62 -0.95 -29.00 23.71
C GLU A 62 -1.05 -28.78 22.19
N TYR A 63 -1.64 -29.72 21.45
CA TYR A 63 -1.85 -29.60 20.01
C TYR A 63 -2.84 -28.47 19.68
N ILE A 64 -3.94 -28.36 20.43
CA ILE A 64 -4.93 -27.29 20.25
C ILE A 64 -4.29 -25.92 20.49
N SER A 65 -3.47 -25.79 21.54
CA SER A 65 -2.73 -24.57 21.87
C SER A 65 -1.72 -24.19 20.78
N GLN A 66 -0.96 -25.17 20.27
CA GLN A 66 -0.04 -24.95 19.14
C GLN A 66 -0.78 -24.52 17.89
N HIS A 67 -1.89 -25.20 17.54
CA HIS A 67 -2.70 -24.82 16.39
C HIS A 67 -3.28 -23.41 16.56
N ARG A 68 -3.74 -23.04 17.76
CA ARG A 68 -4.22 -21.68 18.07
C ARG A 68 -3.14 -20.64 17.78
N ALA A 69 -1.89 -20.88 18.20
CA ALA A 69 -0.77 -20.01 17.91
C ALA A 69 -0.47 -19.93 16.40
N THR A 70 -0.46 -21.06 15.69
CA THR A 70 -0.28 -21.10 14.23
C THR A 70 -1.38 -20.35 13.48
N THR A 71 -2.64 -20.48 13.91
CA THR A 71 -3.76 -19.74 13.31
C THR A 71 -3.60 -18.23 13.51
N LYS A 72 -3.14 -17.77 14.68
CA LYS A 72 -2.86 -16.35 14.91
C LYS A 72 -1.77 -15.79 14.00
N GLU A 73 -0.68 -16.52 13.82
CA GLU A 73 0.38 -16.12 12.88
C GLU A 73 -0.14 -16.12 11.44
N ALA A 74 -0.91 -17.12 11.03
CA ALA A 74 -1.53 -17.14 9.70
C ALA A 74 -2.47 -15.94 9.47
N VAL A 75 -3.19 -15.48 10.50
CA VAL A 75 -4.03 -14.27 10.42
C VAL A 75 -3.18 -12.99 10.26
N LYS A 76 -2.02 -12.90 10.94
CA LYS A 76 -1.09 -11.78 10.75
C LYS A 76 -0.49 -11.76 9.34
N ASP A 77 -0.09 -12.93 8.84
CA ASP A 77 0.46 -13.08 7.50
C ASP A 77 -0.57 -12.76 6.42
N LEU A 78 -1.82 -13.21 6.61
CA LEU A 78 -2.95 -12.88 5.74
C LEU A 78 -3.13 -11.36 5.64
N LYS A 79 -3.20 -10.69 6.79
CA LYS A 79 -3.34 -9.24 6.87
C LYS A 79 -2.21 -8.52 6.14
N LYS A 80 -0.96 -8.94 6.38
CA LYS A 80 0.22 -8.38 5.72
C LYS A 80 0.16 -8.56 4.20
N ALA A 81 -0.17 -9.77 3.73
CA ALA A 81 -0.24 -10.06 2.30
C ALA A 81 -1.25 -9.18 1.54
N TYR A 82 -2.41 -8.92 2.14
CA TYR A 82 -3.42 -8.03 1.54
C TYR A 82 -3.00 -6.55 1.59
N ILE A 83 -2.34 -6.11 2.66
CA ILE A 83 -1.78 -4.75 2.75
C ILE A 83 -0.68 -4.54 1.70
N ASP A 84 0.22 -5.51 1.52
CA ASP A 84 1.30 -5.43 0.54
C ASP A 84 0.74 -5.34 -0.89
N LYS A 85 -0.28 -6.15 -1.23
CA LYS A 85 -1.02 -6.02 -2.51
C LYS A 85 -1.62 -4.62 -2.71
N ALA A 86 -2.24 -4.05 -1.67
CA ALA A 86 -2.81 -2.71 -1.77
C ALA A 86 -1.73 -1.63 -1.98
N LYS A 87 -0.55 -1.79 -1.37
CA LYS A 87 0.60 -0.91 -1.59
C LYS A 87 1.18 -1.02 -2.99
N GLU A 88 1.20 -2.22 -3.58
CA GLU A 88 1.58 -2.40 -4.98
C GLU A 88 0.67 -1.58 -5.90
N VAL A 89 -0.65 -1.60 -5.66
CA VAL A 89 -1.60 -0.77 -6.42
C VAL A 89 -1.33 0.72 -6.23
N VAL A 90 -1.02 1.17 -5.01
CA VAL A 90 -0.61 2.57 -4.76
C VAL A 90 0.62 2.94 -5.58
N ASN A 91 1.65 2.08 -5.60
CA ASN A 91 2.86 2.32 -6.36
C ASN A 91 2.61 2.34 -7.87
N SER A 92 1.78 1.43 -8.39
CA SER A 92 1.40 1.44 -9.81
C SER A 92 0.67 2.73 -10.21
N ILE A 93 -0.24 3.25 -9.38
CA ILE A 93 -0.91 4.54 -9.64
C ILE A 93 0.13 5.68 -9.63
N LYS A 94 1.08 5.65 -8.69
CA LYS A 94 2.16 6.65 -8.63
C LYS A 94 3.08 6.58 -9.84
N GLU A 95 3.41 5.40 -10.36
CA GLU A 95 4.23 5.24 -11.56
C GLU A 95 3.49 5.65 -12.84
N GLU A 96 2.20 5.32 -12.94
CA GLU A 96 1.38 5.61 -14.12
C GLU A 96 1.14 7.12 -14.28
N TYR A 97 0.77 7.79 -13.18
CA TYR A 97 0.33 9.19 -13.16
C TYR A 97 1.34 10.15 -12.54
N GLY A 98 2.43 9.64 -11.98
CA GLY A 98 3.51 10.45 -11.42
C GLY A 98 4.19 11.31 -12.47
N VAL A 99 4.98 12.27 -11.98
CA VAL A 99 5.80 13.11 -12.84
C VAL A 99 6.83 12.22 -13.54
N LYS A 100 6.54 11.84 -14.78
CA LYS A 100 7.54 11.23 -15.66
C LYS A 100 8.57 12.29 -15.98
N LEU A 101 9.86 11.94 -15.84
CA LEU A 101 10.96 12.76 -16.32
C LEU A 101 10.62 13.28 -17.71
N PRO A 102 10.71 14.60 -17.96
CA PRO A 102 10.27 15.14 -19.23
C PRO A 102 11.06 14.47 -20.36
N LYS A 103 10.40 14.17 -21.48
CA LYS A 103 11.04 13.46 -22.60
C LYS A 103 12.24 14.26 -23.11
N PRO A 104 13.33 13.60 -23.56
CA PRO A 104 14.49 14.28 -24.09
C PRO A 104 14.06 15.34 -25.12
N PRO A 105 14.67 16.53 -25.09
CA PRO A 105 14.21 17.61 -25.93
C PRO A 105 14.36 17.23 -27.41
N VAL A 106 13.37 17.62 -28.23
CA VAL A 106 13.30 17.26 -29.64
C VAL A 106 14.50 17.83 -30.38
N VAL A 107 15.34 16.95 -30.92
CA VAL A 107 16.52 17.35 -31.67
C VAL A 107 16.07 17.90 -33.04
N PRO A 108 16.52 19.10 -33.46
CA PRO A 108 16.26 19.63 -34.79
C PRO A 108 16.70 18.65 -35.89
N SER A 109 16.05 18.66 -37.05
CA SER A 109 16.39 17.75 -38.16
C SER A 109 17.45 18.32 -39.12
N ALA A 110 17.64 19.64 -39.15
CA ALA A 110 18.60 20.30 -40.02
C ALA A 110 20.01 20.27 -39.43
N ALA A 111 21.02 19.88 -40.21
CA ALA A 111 22.40 19.66 -39.73
C ALA A 111 23.04 20.90 -39.05
N GLY A 112 22.78 22.11 -39.58
CA GLY A 112 23.28 23.36 -38.98
C GLY A 112 22.61 23.73 -37.65
N GLU A 113 21.32 23.39 -37.51
CA GLU A 113 20.56 23.59 -36.27
C GLU A 113 20.88 22.52 -35.23
N GLN A 114 21.14 21.28 -35.67
CA GLN A 114 21.62 20.19 -34.82
C GLN A 114 22.94 20.54 -34.13
N MET A 115 23.91 21.07 -34.88
CA MET A 115 25.22 21.40 -34.31
C MET A 115 25.10 22.51 -33.26
N ARG A 116 24.31 23.56 -33.54
CA ARG A 116 24.06 24.65 -32.57
C ARG A 116 23.32 24.15 -31.33
N TYR A 117 22.27 23.37 -31.53
CA TYR A 117 21.50 22.76 -30.44
C TYR A 117 22.37 21.86 -29.55
N GLN A 118 23.24 21.03 -30.13
CA GLN A 118 24.17 20.19 -29.36
C GLN A 118 25.20 21.01 -28.59
N LEU A 119 25.73 22.09 -29.18
CA LEU A 119 26.66 22.99 -28.50
C LEU A 119 25.99 23.71 -27.31
N GLU A 120 24.79 24.25 -27.49
CA GLU A 120 24.03 24.88 -26.42
C GLU A 120 23.68 23.90 -25.30
N ARG A 121 23.20 22.70 -25.66
CA ARG A 121 22.92 21.63 -24.70
C ARG A 121 24.16 21.24 -23.90
N ASN A 122 25.31 21.06 -24.56
CA ASN A 122 26.57 20.72 -23.89
C ASN A 122 27.03 21.83 -22.94
N ASN A 123 26.93 23.09 -23.36
CA ASN A 123 27.27 24.23 -22.50
C ASN A 123 26.37 24.28 -21.26
N ASN A 124 25.06 24.09 -21.44
CA ASN A 124 24.10 24.05 -20.34
C ASN A 124 24.39 22.89 -19.38
N LEU A 125 24.69 21.69 -19.90
CA LEU A 125 25.07 20.54 -19.08
C LEU A 125 26.30 20.83 -18.21
N ILE A 126 27.33 21.46 -18.76
CA ILE A 126 28.56 21.82 -18.03
C ILE A 126 28.25 22.84 -16.94
N LEU A 127 27.47 23.88 -17.26
CA LEU A 127 27.10 24.93 -16.30
C LEU A 127 26.27 24.36 -15.16
N TRP A 128 25.23 23.58 -15.47
CA TRP A 128 24.36 22.97 -14.47
C TRP A 128 25.11 21.98 -13.59
N GLN A 129 26.03 21.17 -14.13
CA GLN A 129 26.86 20.28 -13.32
C GLN A 129 27.68 21.05 -12.28
N ALA A 130 28.29 22.18 -12.67
CA ALA A 130 29.07 23.01 -11.74
C ALA A 130 28.17 23.67 -10.68
N GLN A 131 27.01 24.20 -11.08
CA GLN A 131 26.04 24.83 -10.17
C GLN A 131 25.49 23.82 -9.17
N LEU A 132 25.03 22.65 -9.64
CA LEU A 132 24.47 21.60 -8.80
C LEU A 132 25.50 21.03 -7.81
N GLY A 133 26.75 20.84 -8.23
CA GLY A 133 27.80 20.28 -7.36
C GLY A 133 28.25 21.21 -6.22
N SER A 134 27.96 22.52 -6.31
CA SER A 134 28.34 23.52 -5.30
C SER A 134 27.16 24.14 -4.55
N ALA A 135 25.93 23.94 -5.02
CA ALA A 135 24.73 24.53 -4.44
C ALA A 135 24.40 23.99 -3.03
N THR A 136 23.90 24.85 -2.16
CA THR A 136 23.19 24.49 -0.92
C THR A 136 21.82 23.85 -1.21
N ILE A 137 21.15 23.30 -0.19
CA ILE A 137 19.82 22.68 -0.37
C ILE A 137 18.78 23.72 -0.83
N ASP A 138 18.82 24.94 -0.29
CA ASP A 138 17.92 26.02 -0.70
C ASP A 138 18.18 26.47 -2.14
N GLU A 139 19.45 26.51 -2.56
CA GLU A 139 19.82 26.82 -3.94
C GLU A 139 19.41 25.70 -4.91
N LEU A 140 19.52 24.42 -4.51
CA LEU A 140 18.99 23.32 -5.31
C LEU A 140 17.47 23.43 -5.50
N LYS A 141 16.74 23.88 -4.48
CA LYS A 141 15.30 24.12 -4.56
C LYS A 141 14.98 25.25 -5.55
N ALA A 142 15.74 26.34 -5.52
CA ALA A 142 15.58 27.44 -6.48
C ALA A 142 15.89 27.00 -7.92
N LEU A 143 17.01 26.29 -8.12
CA LEU A 143 17.40 25.75 -9.43
C LEU A 143 16.38 24.75 -9.98
N HIS A 144 15.80 23.92 -9.11
CA HIS A 144 14.68 23.05 -9.47
C HIS A 144 13.49 23.85 -9.98
N GLN A 145 13.05 24.90 -9.28
CA GLN A 145 11.92 25.72 -9.72
C GLN A 145 12.17 26.40 -11.08
N GLU A 146 13.40 26.85 -11.32
CA GLU A 146 13.80 27.52 -12.56
C GLU A 146 13.87 26.57 -13.77
N HIS A 147 14.31 25.32 -13.54
CA HIS A 147 14.64 24.38 -14.62
C HIS A 147 13.83 23.07 -14.61
N GLN A 148 12.77 22.97 -13.80
CA GLN A 148 11.91 21.78 -13.67
C GLN A 148 11.33 21.26 -15.00
N SER A 149 11.20 22.12 -16.01
CA SER A 149 10.72 21.75 -17.34
C SER A 149 11.82 21.18 -18.25
N ASN A 150 13.09 21.18 -17.85
CA ASN A 150 14.21 20.73 -18.66
C ASN A 150 14.66 19.30 -18.28
N PRO A 151 14.52 18.31 -19.20
CA PRO A 151 14.91 16.91 -18.95
C PRO A 151 16.36 16.70 -18.53
N ASP A 152 17.28 17.37 -19.21
CA ASP A 152 18.71 17.19 -18.99
C ASP A 152 19.11 17.74 -17.63
N PHE A 153 18.53 18.88 -17.24
CA PHE A 153 18.69 19.43 -15.90
C PHE A 153 18.16 18.47 -14.82
N MET A 154 16.94 17.94 -14.99
CA MET A 154 16.33 17.05 -14.00
C MET A 154 17.12 15.76 -13.78
N ILE A 155 17.72 15.20 -14.84
CA ILE A 155 18.62 14.04 -14.74
C ILE A 155 19.87 14.39 -13.92
N LEU A 156 20.48 15.56 -14.17
CA LEU A 156 21.66 16.02 -13.43
C LEU A 156 21.33 16.30 -11.96
N LEU A 157 20.19 16.96 -11.69
CA LEU A 157 19.72 17.25 -10.33
C LEU A 157 19.50 15.96 -9.55
N GLU A 158 18.85 14.95 -10.15
CA GLU A 158 18.62 13.66 -9.49
C GLU A 158 19.95 12.93 -9.18
N ALA A 159 20.87 12.90 -10.15
CA ALA A 159 22.19 12.30 -9.95
C ALA A 159 22.97 12.99 -8.83
N GLU A 160 22.84 14.30 -8.70
CA GLU A 160 23.46 15.07 -7.62
C GLU A 160 22.81 14.78 -6.25
N LEU A 161 21.47 14.77 -6.20
CA LEU A 161 20.74 14.45 -4.97
C LEU A 161 21.08 13.05 -4.43
N ARG A 162 21.39 12.08 -5.30
CA ARG A 162 21.82 10.72 -4.89
C ARG A 162 23.22 10.66 -4.26
N LYS A 163 24.10 11.61 -4.59
CA LYS A 163 25.48 11.64 -4.07
C LYS A 163 25.58 12.27 -2.68
N ARG A 164 24.64 13.14 -2.34
CA ARG A 164 24.67 13.90 -1.08
C ARG A 164 24.26 13.06 0.11
N ASP A 165 24.87 13.36 1.26
CA ASP A 165 24.55 12.73 2.53
C ASP A 165 23.09 12.95 2.91
N ASP A 166 22.43 11.88 3.35
CA ASP A 166 21.01 11.89 3.62
C ASP A 166 20.71 12.67 4.92
N ASN A 167 19.89 13.71 4.80
CA ASN A 167 19.44 14.52 5.94
C ASN A 167 17.97 14.96 5.76
N ALA A 168 17.35 15.47 6.83
CA ALA A 168 15.93 15.78 6.84
C ALA A 168 15.51 16.81 5.76
N ASP A 169 16.35 17.80 5.48
CA ASP A 169 16.06 18.84 4.49
C ASP A 169 16.25 18.33 3.05
N LEU A 170 17.23 17.45 2.82
CA LEU A 170 17.42 16.77 1.54
C LEU A 170 16.27 15.80 1.26
N GLN A 171 15.79 15.07 2.28
CA GLN A 171 14.61 14.21 2.15
C GLN A 171 13.35 15.03 1.82
N ARG A 172 13.16 16.20 2.45
CA ARG A 172 12.09 17.14 2.10
C ARG A 172 12.19 17.62 0.65
N LEU A 173 13.38 18.04 0.21
CA LEU A 173 13.58 18.48 -1.17
C LEU A 173 13.31 17.35 -2.18
N ARG A 174 13.78 16.12 -1.92
CA ARG A 174 13.47 14.95 -2.76
C ARG A 174 11.96 14.72 -2.85
N LEU A 175 11.24 14.86 -1.74
CA LEU A 175 9.78 14.75 -1.72
C LEU A 175 9.10 15.89 -2.48
N GLU A 176 9.58 17.12 -2.41
CA GLU A 176 9.05 18.27 -3.18
C GLU A 176 9.30 18.15 -4.69
N ILE A 177 10.42 17.54 -5.09
CA ILE A 177 10.75 17.30 -6.50
C ILE A 177 9.91 16.14 -7.06
N GLN A 178 9.75 15.08 -6.27
CA GLN A 178 8.97 13.90 -6.67
C GLN A 178 7.45 14.11 -6.57
N ASN A 179 7.01 15.03 -5.72
CA ASN A 179 5.61 15.41 -5.57
C ASN A 179 5.48 16.91 -5.86
N PRO A 180 4.97 17.34 -7.04
CA PRO A 180 4.74 18.75 -7.29
C PRO A 180 3.86 19.32 -6.18
N VAL A 181 4.41 20.26 -5.43
CA VAL A 181 3.78 20.88 -4.25
C VAL A 181 2.36 21.32 -4.64
N ASN A 182 1.35 20.74 -3.96
CA ASN A 182 -0.11 20.93 -4.13
C ASN A 182 -0.89 19.90 -4.96
N ASP A 183 -0.33 18.75 -5.34
CA ASP A 183 -1.16 17.67 -5.88
C ASP A 183 -1.94 16.93 -4.76
N LYS A 184 -3.13 17.46 -4.44
CA LYS A 184 -4.08 16.87 -3.47
C LYS A 184 -4.37 15.39 -3.72
N ALA A 185 -4.25 14.92 -4.96
CA ALA A 185 -4.49 13.51 -5.31
C ALA A 185 -3.34 12.61 -4.82
N PHE A 186 -2.08 13.05 -4.96
CA PHE A 186 -0.93 12.33 -4.42
C PHE A 186 -0.84 12.42 -2.89
N GLU A 187 -1.24 13.56 -2.29
CA GLU A 187 -1.38 13.65 -0.84
C GLU A 187 -2.37 12.60 -0.31
N LYS A 188 -3.50 12.42 -0.99
CA LYS A 188 -4.49 11.39 -0.64
C LYS A 188 -3.93 9.98 -0.80
N LEU A 189 -3.15 9.70 -1.85
CA LEU A 189 -2.45 8.41 -2.00
C LEU A 189 -1.46 8.15 -0.86
N ASN A 190 -0.71 9.18 -0.45
CA ASN A 190 0.23 9.08 0.68
C ASN A 190 -0.50 8.85 2.01
N GLN A 191 -1.63 9.55 2.24
CA GLN A 191 -2.49 9.28 3.40
C GLN A 191 -3.01 7.84 3.40
N ILE A 192 -3.39 7.31 2.24
CA ILE A 192 -3.82 5.92 2.12
C ILE A 192 -2.67 4.96 2.46
N ALA A 193 -1.47 5.19 1.93
CA ALA A 193 -0.30 4.36 2.25
C ALA A 193 0.01 4.35 3.75
N VAL A 194 -0.04 5.51 4.41
CA VAL A 194 0.14 5.61 5.87
C VAL A 194 -0.99 4.89 6.61
N GLY A 195 -2.24 5.00 6.15
CA GLY A 195 -3.38 4.26 6.69
C GLY A 195 -3.18 2.74 6.62
N LEU A 196 -2.64 2.25 5.50
CA LEU A 196 -2.29 0.83 5.31
C LEU A 196 -1.19 0.37 6.28
N ASP A 197 -0.17 1.20 6.51
CA ASP A 197 0.89 0.91 7.49
C ASP A 197 0.34 0.82 8.92
N ASN A 198 -0.51 1.79 9.29
CA ASN A 198 -1.17 1.80 10.59
C ASN A 198 -2.05 0.57 10.79
N LEU A 199 -2.79 0.16 9.75
CA LEU A 199 -3.57 -1.08 9.81
C LEU A 199 -2.68 -2.25 10.18
N ASN A 200 -1.49 -2.39 9.58
CA ASN A 200 -0.59 -3.52 9.87
C ASN A 200 -0.18 -3.62 11.34
N GLN A 201 -0.03 -2.48 12.02
CA GLN A 201 0.41 -2.41 13.42
C GLN A 201 -0.69 -2.76 14.44
N ILE A 202 -1.96 -2.66 14.07
CA ILE A 202 -3.09 -2.92 14.98
C ILE A 202 -3.19 -4.43 15.29
N PRO A 203 -3.30 -4.85 16.57
CA PRO A 203 -3.38 -6.27 16.94
C PRO A 203 -4.69 -6.95 16.50
N TYR A 204 -5.74 -6.17 16.28
CA TYR A 204 -7.03 -6.63 15.80
C TYR A 204 -7.03 -6.89 14.28
N PHE A 205 -7.88 -7.81 13.83
CA PHE A 205 -8.11 -8.05 12.41
C PHE A 205 -9.07 -7.00 11.85
N PRO A 206 -8.68 -6.23 10.81
CA PRO A 206 -9.55 -5.23 10.22
C PRO A 206 -10.46 -5.87 9.16
N ALA A 207 -11.75 -6.02 9.48
CA ALA A 207 -12.77 -6.47 8.53
C ALA A 207 -13.33 -5.30 7.72
N ASN A 208 -13.88 -5.59 6.54
CA ASN A 208 -14.53 -4.61 5.65
C ASN A 208 -13.64 -3.48 5.12
N VAL A 209 -12.31 -3.67 5.10
CA VAL A 209 -11.34 -2.71 4.52
C VAL A 209 -11.63 -2.41 3.04
N LYS A 210 -12.25 -3.35 2.31
CA LYS A 210 -12.70 -3.15 0.92
C LYS A 210 -13.62 -1.93 0.74
N ASN A 211 -14.31 -1.49 1.81
CA ASN A 211 -15.23 -0.36 1.81
C ASN A 211 -14.56 0.96 2.21
N GLY A 212 -13.22 1.00 2.26
CA GLY A 212 -12.44 2.14 2.72
C GLY A 212 -12.17 2.15 4.23
N PHE A 213 -11.41 3.14 4.70
CA PHE A 213 -11.02 3.23 6.12
C PHE A 213 -12.15 3.60 7.09
N SER A 214 -13.22 4.23 6.62
CA SER A 214 -14.30 4.75 7.48
C SER A 214 -15.20 3.67 8.08
N ASN A 215 -15.31 2.50 7.44
CA ASN A 215 -16.25 1.44 7.81
C ASN A 215 -15.53 0.16 8.27
N ILE A 216 -14.33 0.30 8.81
CA ILE A 216 -13.55 -0.85 9.28
C ILE A 216 -14.10 -1.33 10.63
N SER A 217 -14.40 -2.61 10.70
CA SER A 217 -14.71 -3.29 11.97
C SER A 217 -13.47 -4.03 12.45
N TYR A 218 -13.00 -3.71 13.66
CA TYR A 218 -11.85 -4.37 14.27
C TYR A 218 -12.30 -5.58 15.07
N ARG A 219 -11.73 -6.74 14.75
CA ARG A 219 -12.08 -8.02 15.36
C ARG A 219 -10.97 -8.55 16.23
N ASN A 220 -11.35 -9.02 17.42
CA ASN A 220 -10.43 -9.69 18.32
C ASN A 220 -10.26 -11.14 17.89
N VAL A 221 -9.06 -11.47 17.42
CA VAL A 221 -8.71 -12.82 16.96
C VAL A 221 -8.80 -13.82 18.11
N ASP A 222 -8.41 -13.44 19.33
CA ASP A 222 -8.55 -14.28 20.52
C ASP A 222 -10.02 -14.63 20.79
N ASP A 223 -10.89 -13.62 20.87
CA ASP A 223 -12.31 -13.83 21.13
C ASP A 223 -12.98 -14.68 20.04
N ASP A 224 -12.56 -14.52 18.79
CA ASP A 224 -13.11 -15.29 17.67
C ASP A 224 -12.62 -16.75 17.66
N LEU A 225 -11.37 -17.01 18.05
CA LEU A 225 -10.88 -18.37 18.25
C LEU A 225 -11.60 -19.07 19.42
N ASP A 226 -11.94 -18.32 20.46
CA ASP A 226 -12.58 -18.84 21.68
C ASP A 226 -14.11 -19.01 21.54
N LYS A 227 -14.74 -18.35 20.55
CA LYS A 227 -16.16 -18.53 20.25
C LYS A 227 -16.42 -19.92 19.69
N PHE A 228 -17.58 -20.49 20.05
CA PHE A 228 -17.99 -21.78 19.53
C PHE A 228 -18.66 -21.66 18.14
N PRO A 229 -18.51 -22.68 17.30
CA PRO A 229 -19.26 -22.81 16.06
C PRO A 229 -20.70 -23.26 16.32
N ILE A 230 -21.63 -22.80 15.48
CA ILE A 230 -23.03 -23.25 15.43
C ILE A 230 -23.03 -24.65 14.77
N PRO A 231 -23.36 -25.73 15.52
CA PRO A 231 -23.34 -27.09 14.99
C PRO A 231 -24.42 -27.33 13.93
N GLU A 232 -24.18 -28.30 13.04
CA GLU A 232 -25.20 -28.78 12.11
C GLU A 232 -26.34 -29.49 12.85
N GLY A 233 -27.58 -29.26 12.37
CA GLY A 233 -28.82 -29.74 13.00
C GLY A 233 -29.99 -28.75 12.88
N THR A 234 -29.72 -27.50 12.48
CA THR A 234 -30.78 -26.58 12.03
C THR A 234 -30.97 -26.79 10.52
N PRO A 235 -32.16 -27.22 10.04
CA PRO A 235 -32.39 -27.45 8.63
C PRO A 235 -32.02 -26.21 7.80
N GLY A 236 -31.07 -26.37 6.87
CA GLY A 236 -30.63 -25.31 5.95
C GLY A 236 -29.46 -24.44 6.43
N ILE A 237 -28.81 -24.72 7.57
CA ILE A 237 -27.69 -23.90 8.08
C ILE A 237 -26.41 -24.74 8.16
N PRO A 238 -25.40 -24.48 7.29
CA PRO A 238 -24.10 -25.15 7.38
C PRO A 238 -23.35 -24.70 8.64
N TYR A 239 -22.42 -25.53 9.11
CA TYR A 239 -21.53 -25.22 10.24
C TYR A 239 -20.87 -23.84 10.07
N ARG A 240 -21.15 -22.93 10.99
CA ARG A 240 -20.68 -21.54 10.94
C ARG A 240 -20.23 -21.06 12.30
N PRO A 241 -19.11 -20.33 12.42
CA PRO A 241 -18.79 -19.62 13.65
C PRO A 241 -19.96 -18.71 14.05
N VAL A 242 -20.20 -18.53 15.35
CA VAL A 242 -21.23 -17.62 15.88
C VAL A 242 -21.08 -16.19 15.36
N PHE A 243 -19.91 -15.86 14.83
CA PHE A 243 -19.50 -14.51 14.52
C PHE A 243 -19.34 -14.20 13.03
N ASP A 244 -19.87 -15.07 12.14
CA ASP A 244 -19.81 -14.91 10.69
C ASP A 244 -20.01 -13.45 10.27
N ILE A 245 -19.10 -12.95 9.42
CA ILE A 245 -19.09 -11.55 8.99
C ILE A 245 -20.09 -11.41 7.85
N VAL A 246 -21.10 -10.57 8.05
CA VAL A 246 -21.91 -10.05 6.94
C VAL A 246 -21.03 -9.03 6.22
N GLU A 247 -20.59 -9.36 5.01
CA GLU A 247 -20.03 -8.35 4.12
C GLU A 247 -21.18 -7.52 3.58
N ASP A 248 -21.16 -6.21 3.84
CA ASP A 248 -21.92 -5.23 3.05
C ASP A 248 -21.33 -5.09 1.64
#